data_AF-A0A9X3WKC9-F1
#
_entry.id   AF-A0A9X3WKC9-F1
#
_cell.length_a   1.000
_cell.length_b   1.000
_cell.length_c   1.000
_cell.angle_alpha   90.00
_cell.angle_beta   90.00
_cell.angle_gamma   90.00
#
_symmetry.space_group_name_H-M   'P 1'
#
loop_
_entity.id
_entity.type
_entity.pdbx_description
1 polymer ?
#
loop_
_entity_poly.entity_id
_entity_poly.type
_entity_poly.pdbx_seq_one_letter_code
_entity_poly.pdbx_strand_id
1 'polypeptide(L)'
;MSLKKFKQMISENILLKILLSIIILGLAFLYCKSFFSYGIYFGHDQVFLKKKETVSEIQYIGDNWRGNYQITIKGEKNDRASADVTYELPNNIKRDFKIKLKDANNWEKGIENIENENGKIVLSENGQIVDEPIVDIGFEEYGESPYTDDYQVPLRSIEDLVIGAEDRIRGEVTLVIIAFFIFIYTAIDYKFPLLFFKLSNFLEVRDPEPHDFYLFMQRLSWYMFPIIGLIILVLALYWAIIM
;
A
#
# COMPACT_ATOMS: atom_id res chain seq x y z
N MET A 1 37.77 2.05 -9.86
CA MET A 1 37.48 1.09 -10.95
C MET A 1 36.64 1.83 -11.99
N SER A 2 36.99 1.81 -13.29
CA SER A 2 36.22 2.58 -14.29
C SER A 2 34.95 1.84 -14.72
N LEU A 3 33.87 2.57 -15.02
CA LEU A 3 32.59 2.03 -15.52
C LEU A 3 32.78 1.10 -16.73
N LYS A 4 33.73 1.42 -17.62
CA LYS A 4 34.08 0.57 -18.77
C LYS A 4 34.66 -0.78 -18.34
N LYS A 5 35.59 -0.80 -17.40
CA LYS A 5 36.17 -2.04 -16.85
C LYS A 5 35.13 -2.89 -16.12
N PHE A 6 34.21 -2.24 -15.39
CA PHE A 6 33.11 -2.94 -14.72
C PHE A 6 32.12 -3.58 -15.70
N LYS A 7 31.69 -2.85 -16.73
CA LYS A 7 30.80 -3.37 -17.78
C LYS A 7 31.44 -4.53 -18.54
N GLN A 8 32.73 -4.42 -18.86
CA GLN A 8 33.48 -5.48 -19.53
C GLN A 8 33.56 -6.75 -18.67
N MET A 9 33.90 -6.60 -17.38
CA MET A 9 33.94 -7.71 -16.42
C MET A 9 32.59 -8.43 -16.26
N ILE A 10 31.48 -7.69 -16.22
CA ILE A 10 30.12 -8.27 -16.21
C ILE A 10 29.84 -9.00 -17.54
N SER A 11 30.23 -8.42 -18.67
CA SER A 11 29.92 -8.98 -19.99
C SER A 11 30.68 -10.28 -20.28
N GLU A 12 31.88 -10.43 -19.74
CA GLU A 12 32.75 -11.60 -19.97
C GLU A 12 32.48 -12.73 -18.95
N ASN A 13 32.02 -12.41 -17.74
CA ASN A 13 31.81 -13.40 -16.68
C ASN A 13 30.34 -13.87 -16.57
N ILE A 14 30.07 -15.08 -17.06
CA ILE A 14 28.73 -15.71 -17.00
C ILE A 14 28.22 -15.86 -15.57
N LEU A 15 29.06 -16.26 -14.61
CA LEU A 15 28.65 -16.44 -13.21
C LEU A 15 28.16 -15.12 -12.60
N LEU A 16 28.83 -14.01 -12.94
CA LEU A 16 28.47 -12.69 -12.44
C LEU A 16 27.13 -12.21 -13.04
N LYS A 17 26.86 -12.51 -14.32
CA LYS A 17 25.54 -12.26 -14.93
C LYS A 17 24.42 -13.05 -14.23
N ILE A 18 24.66 -14.33 -13.98
CA ILE A 18 23.67 -15.20 -13.30
C ILE A 18 23.39 -14.66 -11.89
N LEU A 19 24.43 -14.33 -11.13
CA LEU A 19 24.30 -13.75 -9.79
C LEU A 19 23.49 -12.45 -9.81
N LEU A 20 23.79 -11.54 -10.73
CA LEU A 20 23.08 -10.26 -10.84
C LEU A 20 21.61 -10.46 -11.21
N SER A 21 21.31 -11.39 -12.12
CA SER A 21 19.93 -11.76 -12.47
C SER A 21 19.17 -12.36 -11.28
N ILE A 22 19.82 -13.20 -10.47
CA ILE A 22 19.21 -13.75 -9.25
C ILE A 22 18.89 -12.64 -8.26
N ILE A 23 19.79 -11.68 -8.06
CA ILE A 23 19.56 -10.52 -7.18
C ILE A 23 18.35 -9.71 -7.67
N ILE A 24 18.29 -9.40 -8.97
CA ILE A 24 17.17 -8.64 -9.56
C ILE A 24 15.85 -9.40 -9.39
N LEU A 25 15.82 -10.71 -9.67
CA LEU A 25 14.64 -11.54 -9.47
C LEU A 25 14.21 -11.60 -8.00
N GLY A 26 15.18 -11.69 -7.08
CA GLY A 26 14.92 -11.65 -5.63
C GLY A 26 14.31 -10.32 -5.19
N LEU A 27 14.85 -9.19 -5.66
CA LEU A 27 14.29 -7.86 -5.38
C LEU A 27 12.88 -7.69 -5.97
N ALA A 28 12.66 -8.16 -7.20
CA ALA A 28 11.33 -8.14 -7.83
C ALA A 28 10.32 -9.00 -7.05
N PHE A 29 10.74 -10.17 -6.58
CA PHE A 29 9.90 -11.04 -5.75
C PHE A 29 9.54 -10.36 -4.41
N LEU A 30 10.51 -9.74 -3.74
CA LEU A 30 10.26 -8.98 -2.50
C LEU A 30 9.33 -7.80 -2.74
N TYR A 31 9.51 -7.07 -3.84
CA TYR A 31 8.62 -5.99 -4.25
C TYR A 31 7.20 -6.50 -4.43
N CYS A 32 6.98 -7.55 -5.24
CA CYS A 32 5.66 -8.13 -5.47
C CYS A 32 5.03 -8.61 -4.16
N LYS A 33 5.80 -9.28 -3.30
CA LYS A 33 5.31 -9.74 -1.99
C LYS A 33 4.83 -8.57 -1.11
N SER A 34 5.53 -7.44 -1.14
CA SER A 34 5.12 -6.23 -0.41
C SER A 34 3.92 -5.55 -1.06
N PHE A 35 3.93 -5.43 -2.39
CA PHE A 35 2.88 -4.78 -3.18
C PHE A 35 1.53 -5.46 -3.02
N PHE A 36 1.50 -6.79 -3.14
CA PHE A 36 0.28 -7.61 -3.02
C PHE A 36 -0.02 -8.01 -1.57
N SER A 37 0.58 -7.36 -0.58
CA SER A 37 0.15 -7.55 0.80
C SER A 37 -1.24 -6.94 0.98
N TYR A 38 -2.16 -7.74 1.53
CA TYR A 38 -3.51 -7.31 1.88
C TYR A 38 -3.54 -6.78 3.31
N GLY A 39 -4.33 -5.75 3.54
CA GLY A 39 -4.40 -5.09 4.83
C GLY A 39 -5.26 -3.84 4.79
N ILE A 40 -5.13 -3.04 5.85
CA ILE A 40 -5.83 -1.77 6.04
C ILE A 40 -4.81 -0.68 6.36
N TYR A 41 -5.20 0.57 6.22
CA TYR A 41 -4.41 1.70 6.70
C TYR A 41 -5.14 2.31 7.89
N PHE A 42 -4.44 2.41 9.01
CA PHE A 42 -5.05 2.79 10.28
C PHE A 42 -4.41 4.04 10.88
N GLY A 43 -5.26 4.88 11.49
CA GLY A 43 -4.86 6.07 12.24
C GLY A 43 -4.46 7.25 11.37
N HIS A 44 -4.10 8.34 12.05
CA HIS A 44 -3.68 9.59 11.40
C HIS A 44 -2.39 9.40 10.57
N ASP A 45 -1.47 8.57 11.06
CA ASP A 45 -0.19 8.28 10.39
C ASP A 45 -0.33 7.34 9.16
N GLN A 46 -1.55 6.90 8.79
CA GLN A 46 -1.80 5.97 7.69
C GLN A 46 -0.88 4.74 7.75
N VAL A 47 -0.82 4.06 8.89
CA VAL A 47 0.05 2.88 9.07
C VAL A 47 -0.59 1.69 8.38
N PHE A 48 0.14 1.05 7.46
CA PHE A 48 -0.34 -0.17 6.81
C PHE A 48 -0.27 -1.37 7.77
N LEU A 49 -1.44 -1.90 8.13
CA LEU A 49 -1.59 -3.08 8.96
C LEU A 49 -1.87 -4.30 8.07
N LYS A 50 -0.93 -5.24 8.05
CA LYS A 50 -1.04 -6.45 7.23
C LYS A 50 -2.06 -7.42 7.82
N LYS A 51 -3.00 -7.86 6.98
CA LYS A 51 -4.00 -8.88 7.32
C LYS A 51 -3.37 -10.26 7.43
N LYS A 52 -3.75 -10.99 8.48
CA LYS A 52 -3.50 -12.42 8.71
C LYS A 52 -4.82 -13.05 9.14
N GLU A 53 -5.35 -13.94 8.32
CA GLU A 53 -6.62 -14.60 8.58
C GLU A 53 -6.39 -16.04 9.01
N THR A 54 -7.04 -16.42 10.11
CA THR A 54 -7.16 -17.77 10.65
C THR A 54 -8.64 -18.16 10.66
N VAL A 55 -8.96 -19.44 10.87
CA VAL A 55 -10.34 -19.98 10.82
C VAL A 55 -11.33 -19.24 11.75
N SER A 56 -10.86 -18.70 12.87
CA SER A 56 -11.69 -18.06 13.91
C SER A 56 -11.29 -16.61 14.22
N GLU A 57 -10.27 -16.07 13.55
CA GLU A 57 -9.66 -14.80 13.93
C GLU A 57 -9.01 -14.12 12.73
N ILE A 58 -9.25 -12.82 12.59
CA ILE A 58 -8.56 -11.95 11.64
C ILE A 58 -7.67 -11.00 12.45
N GLN A 59 -6.38 -10.97 12.13
CA GLN A 59 -5.42 -10.07 12.76
C GLN A 59 -4.86 -9.09 11.72
N TYR A 60 -4.79 -7.82 12.07
CA TYR A 60 -4.12 -6.77 11.31
C TYR A 60 -2.93 -6.28 12.11
N ILE A 61 -1.72 -6.47 11.60
CA ILE A 61 -0.48 -6.19 12.34
C ILE A 61 0.41 -5.25 11.53
N GLY A 62 0.90 -4.20 12.17
CA GLY A 62 1.88 -3.28 11.59
C GLY A 62 2.64 -2.52 12.66
N ASP A 63 3.63 -1.76 12.23
CA ASP A 63 4.51 -1.00 13.11
C ASP A 63 4.93 0.31 12.43
N ASN A 64 5.18 1.33 13.25
CA ASN A 64 5.80 2.57 12.83
C ASN A 64 6.77 3.07 13.92
N TRP A 65 7.29 4.28 13.76
CA TRP A 65 8.21 4.89 14.72
C TRP A 65 7.59 5.19 16.10
N ARG A 66 6.25 5.23 16.22
CA ARG A 66 5.52 5.41 17.49
C ARG A 66 5.29 4.11 18.23
N GLY A 67 5.23 2.98 17.54
CA GLY A 67 5.11 1.67 18.15
C GLY A 67 4.44 0.63 17.26
N ASN A 68 4.04 -0.47 17.89
CA ASN A 68 3.35 -1.56 17.25
C ASN A 68 1.84 -1.36 17.30
N TYR A 69 1.17 -1.82 16.26
CA TYR A 69 -0.27 -1.83 16.10
C TYR A 69 -0.73 -3.25 15.84
N GLN A 70 -1.74 -3.68 16.57
CA GLN A 70 -2.39 -4.96 16.34
C GLN A 70 -3.90 -4.81 16.55
N ILE A 71 -4.66 -5.10 15.51
CA ILE A 71 -6.12 -5.15 15.59
C ILE A 71 -6.56 -6.58 15.38
N THR A 72 -7.33 -7.11 16.31
CA THR A 72 -7.71 -8.51 16.36
C THR A 72 -9.22 -8.60 16.35
N ILE A 73 -9.77 -9.32 15.38
CA ILE A 73 -11.20 -9.57 15.23
C ILE A 73 -11.41 -11.05 15.48
N LYS A 74 -12.11 -11.39 16.57
CA LYS A 74 -12.51 -12.75 16.90
C LYS A 74 -13.99 -12.92 16.64
N GLY A 75 -14.33 -13.96 15.90
CA GLY A 75 -15.71 -14.32 15.60
C GLY A 75 -15.75 -15.67 14.90
N GLU A 76 -16.60 -16.58 15.37
CA GLU A 76 -16.81 -17.82 14.66
C GLU A 76 -17.59 -17.54 13.37
N LYS A 77 -17.05 -17.99 12.24
CA LYS A 77 -17.71 -17.90 10.93
C LYS A 77 -19.06 -18.64 10.88
N ASN A 78 -19.45 -19.35 11.96
CA ASN A 78 -20.67 -20.15 12.09
C ASN A 78 -21.61 -19.72 13.24
N ASP A 79 -21.12 -19.14 14.35
CA ASP A 79 -21.96 -18.55 15.42
C ASP A 79 -21.99 -17.03 15.29
N ARG A 80 -22.89 -16.60 14.42
CA ARG A 80 -22.75 -15.41 13.59
C ARG A 80 -23.35 -14.11 14.15
N ALA A 81 -23.71 -14.00 15.42
CA ALA A 81 -24.40 -12.78 15.90
C ALA A 81 -23.45 -11.69 16.43
N SER A 82 -22.19 -12.03 16.77
CA SER A 82 -21.29 -11.10 17.44
C SER A 82 -19.82 -11.28 17.07
N ALA A 83 -19.09 -10.17 16.99
CA ALA A 83 -17.64 -10.13 16.82
C ALA A 83 -17.00 -9.37 18.00
N ASP A 84 -15.91 -9.90 18.54
CA ASP A 84 -15.08 -9.23 19.52
C ASP A 84 -13.89 -8.59 18.79
N VAL A 85 -13.73 -7.27 18.92
CA VAL A 85 -12.66 -6.51 18.27
C VAL A 85 -11.77 -5.90 19.34
N THR A 86 -10.50 -6.28 19.32
CA THR A 86 -9.46 -5.77 20.22
C THR A 86 -8.46 -4.93 19.43
N TYR A 87 -8.28 -3.68 19.85
CA TYR A 87 -7.22 -2.79 19.38
C TYR A 87 -6.10 -2.77 20.41
N GLU A 88 -4.89 -3.13 19.98
CA GLU A 88 -3.64 -2.93 20.70
C GLU A 88 -2.85 -1.87 19.95
N LEU A 89 -2.75 -0.69 20.56
CA LEU A 89 -2.15 0.51 19.99
C LEU A 89 -0.81 0.82 20.67
N PRO A 90 0.00 1.74 20.11
CA PRO A 90 1.20 2.24 20.77
C PRO A 90 0.93 2.69 22.22
N ASN A 91 1.98 2.73 23.04
CA ASN A 91 1.90 3.06 24.47
C ASN A 91 1.09 2.07 25.33
N ASN A 92 0.95 0.80 24.89
CA ASN A 92 0.19 -0.25 25.57
C ASN A 92 -1.30 0.07 25.75
N ILE A 93 -1.86 0.91 24.88
CA ILE A 93 -3.28 1.22 24.89
C ILE A 93 -4.03 0.04 24.30
N LYS A 94 -4.94 -0.52 25.10
CA LYS A 94 -5.82 -1.59 24.68
C LYS A 94 -7.26 -1.09 24.68
N ARG A 95 -8.00 -1.38 23.61
CA ARG A 95 -9.45 -1.11 23.50
C ARG A 95 -10.18 -2.35 23.04
N ASP A 96 -11.14 -2.81 23.83
CA ASP A 96 -11.96 -3.99 23.51
C ASP A 96 -13.40 -3.54 23.19
N PHE A 97 -13.93 -4.02 22.07
CA PHE A 97 -15.29 -3.76 21.61
C PHE A 97 -16.00 -5.06 21.32
N LYS A 98 -17.28 -5.13 21.69
CA LYS A 98 -18.17 -6.21 21.31
C LYS A 98 -19.21 -5.67 20.35
N ILE A 99 -19.33 -6.31 19.20
CA ILE A 99 -20.15 -5.81 18.09
C ILE A 99 -21.20 -6.85 17.80
N LYS A 100 -22.48 -6.46 17.76
CA LYS A 100 -23.56 -7.32 17.27
C LYS A 100 -23.95 -6.92 15.86
N LEU A 101 -24.10 -7.92 15.00
CA LEU A 101 -24.40 -7.73 13.58
C LEU A 101 -25.90 -7.88 13.34
N LYS A 102 -26.48 -7.05 12.47
CA LYS A 102 -27.91 -7.11 12.12
C LYS A 102 -28.31 -8.43 11.49
N ASP A 103 -27.41 -9.03 10.73
CA ASP A 103 -27.62 -10.34 10.12
C ASP A 103 -26.35 -11.16 10.23
N ALA A 104 -26.51 -12.30 10.87
CA ALA A 104 -25.48 -13.30 11.03
C ALA A 104 -24.85 -13.73 9.70
N ASN A 105 -25.67 -13.89 8.68
CA ASN A 105 -25.25 -14.46 7.40
C ASN A 105 -24.84 -13.39 6.39
N ASN A 106 -25.04 -12.10 6.69
CA ASN A 106 -24.71 -11.02 5.76
C ASN A 106 -24.25 -9.76 6.50
N TRP A 107 -22.93 -9.61 6.64
CA TRP A 107 -22.31 -8.49 7.34
C TRP A 107 -22.49 -7.15 6.62
N GLU A 108 -22.81 -7.17 5.31
CA GLU A 108 -23.13 -5.97 4.54
C GLU A 108 -24.47 -5.34 4.95
N LYS A 109 -25.31 -6.05 5.72
CA LYS A 109 -26.53 -5.48 6.30
C LYS A 109 -26.26 -4.55 7.49
N GLY A 110 -25.00 -4.43 7.91
CA GLY A 110 -24.54 -3.46 8.89
C GLY A 110 -24.61 -3.95 10.33
N ILE A 111 -24.23 -3.05 11.23
CA ILE A 111 -24.10 -3.32 12.66
C ILE A 111 -25.41 -2.98 13.40
N GLU A 112 -25.79 -3.83 14.35
CA GLU A 112 -26.95 -3.63 15.24
C GLU A 112 -26.53 -2.78 16.44
N ASN A 113 -25.46 -3.15 17.12
CA ASN A 113 -24.90 -2.33 18.18
C ASN A 113 -23.38 -2.52 18.35
N ILE A 114 -22.74 -1.52 18.95
CA ILE A 114 -21.35 -1.58 19.40
C ILE A 114 -21.34 -1.32 20.90
N GLU A 115 -20.78 -2.25 21.66
CA GLU A 115 -20.58 -2.18 23.11
C GLU A 115 -19.08 -1.95 23.38
N ASN A 116 -18.75 -1.00 24.25
CA ASN A 116 -17.37 -0.76 24.68
C ASN A 116 -16.95 -1.68 25.85
N GLU A 117 -15.70 -1.53 26.30
CA GLU A 117 -15.10 -2.24 27.45
C GLU A 117 -15.93 -2.20 28.73
N ASN A 118 -16.69 -1.12 28.94
CA ASN A 118 -17.53 -0.90 30.12
C ASN A 118 -18.95 -1.46 29.94
N GLY A 119 -19.24 -2.15 28.83
CA GLY A 119 -20.56 -2.66 28.49
C GLY A 119 -21.56 -1.57 28.10
N LYS A 120 -21.10 -0.34 27.82
CA LYS A 120 -21.96 0.76 27.37
C LYS A 120 -22.13 0.67 25.86
N ILE A 121 -23.38 0.77 25.40
CA ILE A 121 -23.71 0.85 23.97
C ILE A 121 -23.28 2.23 23.47
N VAL A 122 -22.32 2.26 22.55
CA VAL A 122 -21.79 3.49 21.93
C VAL A 122 -22.44 3.77 20.57
N LEU A 123 -22.94 2.73 19.89
CA LEU A 123 -23.70 2.84 18.64
C LEU A 123 -24.91 1.91 18.69
N SER A 124 -26.08 2.43 18.31
CA SER A 124 -27.37 1.71 18.33
C SER A 124 -27.93 1.51 16.92
N GLU A 125 -28.93 0.62 16.80
CA GLU A 125 -29.46 0.04 15.56
C GLU A 125 -29.93 1.06 14.50
N ASN A 126 -30.30 2.25 14.96
CA ASN A 126 -30.78 3.38 14.15
C ASN A 126 -29.64 4.28 13.63
N GLY A 127 -28.38 3.92 13.84
CA GLY A 127 -27.23 4.80 13.56
C GLY A 127 -27.14 5.99 14.52
N GLN A 128 -27.94 5.99 15.59
CA GLN A 128 -27.84 6.98 16.65
C GLN A 128 -26.64 6.65 17.53
N ILE A 129 -25.70 7.59 17.56
CA ILE A 129 -24.59 7.63 18.51
C ILE A 129 -25.22 7.92 19.88
N VAL A 130 -25.17 6.94 20.79
CA VAL A 130 -25.78 7.03 22.13
C VAL A 130 -24.86 7.75 23.09
N ASP A 131 -23.56 7.75 22.78
CA ASP A 131 -22.52 8.45 23.52
C ASP A 131 -21.55 8.98 22.46
N GLU A 132 -21.48 10.31 22.28
CA GLU A 132 -20.52 10.90 21.35
C GLU A 132 -19.12 10.46 21.79
N PRO A 133 -18.37 9.71 20.96
CA PRO A 133 -16.93 9.80 21.10
C PRO A 133 -16.63 11.25 20.74
N ILE A 134 -16.25 12.05 21.74
CA ILE A 134 -15.67 13.35 21.47
C ILE A 134 -14.47 13.01 20.59
N VAL A 135 -14.61 13.29 19.29
CA VAL A 135 -13.48 13.34 18.38
C VAL A 135 -12.68 14.49 18.94
N ASP A 136 -11.72 14.17 19.81
CA ASP A 136 -10.71 15.16 20.13
C ASP A 136 -9.92 15.29 18.82
N ILE A 137 -10.30 16.33 18.08
CA ILE A 137 -9.44 16.96 17.10
C ILE A 137 -8.34 17.64 17.92
N GLY A 138 -7.57 16.81 18.64
CA GLY A 138 -6.43 17.24 19.40
C GLY A 138 -5.54 17.92 18.39
N PHE A 139 -5.36 19.22 18.54
CA PHE A 139 -4.37 19.95 17.79
C PHE A 139 -3.05 19.23 18.10
N GLU A 140 -2.55 18.45 17.13
CA GLU A 140 -1.28 17.74 17.27
C GLU A 140 -0.21 18.79 17.59
N GLU A 141 0.21 18.84 18.86
CA GLU A 141 1.40 19.57 19.21
C GLU A 141 2.56 18.78 18.62
N TYR A 142 3.29 19.42 17.70
CA TYR A 142 4.29 18.79 16.83
C TYR A 142 5.27 17.93 17.67
N GLY A 143 5.11 16.61 17.64
CA GLY A 143 5.99 15.65 18.33
C GLY A 143 5.33 14.77 19.39
N GLU A 144 4.09 15.04 19.81
CA GLU A 144 3.38 14.15 20.75
C GLU A 144 2.65 13.01 20.04
N SER A 145 2.46 11.90 20.76
CA SER A 145 1.72 10.72 20.26
C SER A 145 0.23 10.94 20.43
N PRO A 146 -0.61 10.78 19.38
CA PRO A 146 -2.07 10.87 19.53
C PRO A 146 -2.63 9.69 20.32
N TYR A 147 -1.83 8.66 20.58
CA TYR A 147 -2.19 7.49 21.38
C TYR A 147 -1.89 7.76 22.86
N THR A 148 -2.86 8.37 23.53
CA THR A 148 -2.91 8.63 24.97
C THR A 148 -4.00 7.76 25.65
N ASP A 149 -4.00 7.67 26.97
CA ASP A 149 -4.94 6.83 27.72
C ASP A 149 -6.42 7.21 27.49
N ASP A 150 -6.70 8.40 27.00
CA ASP A 150 -8.01 8.92 26.60
C ASP A 150 -8.32 8.76 25.11
N TYR A 151 -7.40 8.20 24.31
CA TYR A 151 -7.63 7.96 22.89
C TYR A 151 -8.85 7.06 22.66
N GLN A 152 -9.75 7.53 21.80
CA GLN A 152 -10.97 6.82 21.41
C GLN A 152 -10.90 6.42 19.94
N VAL A 153 -11.21 5.16 19.65
CA VAL A 153 -11.25 4.65 18.28
C VAL A 153 -12.52 5.16 17.59
N PRO A 154 -12.41 5.74 16.37
CA PRO A 154 -13.58 6.18 15.61
C PRO A 154 -14.54 5.02 15.33
N LEU A 155 -15.82 5.16 15.70
CA LEU A 155 -16.84 4.12 15.54
C LEU A 155 -16.99 3.65 14.08
N ARG A 156 -16.85 4.59 13.14
CA ARG A 156 -16.90 4.30 11.71
C ARG A 156 -15.75 3.38 11.25
N SER A 157 -14.55 3.56 11.80
CA SER A 157 -13.42 2.66 11.51
C SER A 157 -13.70 1.26 12.02
N ILE A 158 -14.33 1.12 13.20
CA ILE A 158 -14.75 -0.18 13.73
C ILE A 158 -15.78 -0.84 12.81
N GLU A 159 -16.75 -0.07 12.30
CA GLU A 159 -17.78 -0.56 11.38
C GLU A 159 -17.20 -1.00 10.04
N ASP A 160 -16.45 -0.13 9.38
CA ASP A 160 -15.83 -0.38 8.07
C ASP A 160 -14.84 -1.56 8.14
N LEU A 161 -14.17 -1.73 9.29
CA LEU A 161 -13.26 -2.85 9.56
C LEU A 161 -14.00 -4.20 9.66
N VAL A 162 -15.11 -4.27 10.41
CA VAL A 162 -15.85 -5.54 10.59
C VAL A 162 -16.56 -5.97 9.30
N ILE A 163 -17.08 -5.01 8.55
CA ILE A 163 -17.68 -5.26 7.23
C ILE A 163 -16.60 -5.65 6.20
N GLY A 164 -15.33 -5.34 6.47
CA GLY A 164 -14.20 -5.58 5.56
C GLY A 164 -14.12 -4.56 4.43
N ALA A 165 -14.81 -3.42 4.56
CA ALA A 165 -14.84 -2.36 3.55
C ALA A 165 -13.48 -1.67 3.38
N GLU A 166 -12.61 -1.71 4.40
CA GLU A 166 -11.27 -1.12 4.34
C GLU A 166 -10.19 -2.04 3.75
N ASP A 167 -10.50 -3.31 3.49
CA ASP A 167 -9.52 -4.27 2.99
C ASP A 167 -9.02 -3.86 1.60
N ARG A 168 -7.73 -3.53 1.52
CA ARG A 168 -7.09 -3.12 0.27
C ARG A 168 -5.73 -3.75 0.07
N ILE A 169 -5.31 -3.80 -1.19
CA ILE A 169 -3.94 -4.13 -1.56
C ILE A 169 -3.07 -2.93 -1.18
N ARG A 170 -1.88 -3.19 -0.64
CA ARG A 170 -0.95 -2.13 -0.19
C ARG A 170 -0.63 -1.14 -1.29
N GLY A 171 -0.33 -1.65 -2.48
CA GLY A 171 0.19 -0.86 -3.59
C GLY A 171 -0.86 -0.36 -4.57
N GLU A 172 -0.53 0.74 -5.25
CA GLU A 172 -1.37 1.38 -6.26
C GLU A 172 -1.11 0.79 -7.66
N VAL A 173 -2.12 0.08 -8.19
CA VAL A 173 -2.02 -0.61 -9.49
C VAL A 173 -1.81 0.37 -10.64
N THR A 174 -2.44 1.54 -10.57
CA THR A 174 -2.35 2.56 -11.63
C THR A 174 -0.91 3.02 -11.86
N LEU A 175 -0.16 3.26 -10.78
CA LEU A 175 1.24 3.70 -10.85
C LEU A 175 2.15 2.60 -11.40
N VAL A 176 1.89 1.34 -11.07
CA VAL A 176 2.62 0.20 -11.63
C VAL A 176 2.41 0.11 -13.14
N ILE A 177 1.18 0.27 -13.62
CA ILE A 177 0.88 0.29 -15.06
C ILE A 177 1.67 1.40 -15.77
N ILE A 178 1.73 2.60 -15.18
CA ILE A 178 2.51 3.73 -15.72
C ILE A 178 4.00 3.38 -15.77
N ALA A 179 4.57 2.81 -14.71
CA ALA A 179 5.98 2.41 -14.69
C ALA A 179 6.29 1.36 -15.76
N PHE A 180 5.41 0.35 -15.94
CA PHE A 180 5.55 -0.64 -17.01
C PHE A 180 5.47 -0.02 -18.39
N PHE A 181 4.59 0.96 -18.60
CA PHE A 181 4.51 1.69 -19.87
C PHE A 181 5.83 2.41 -20.19
N ILE A 182 6.44 3.06 -19.19
CA ILE A 182 7.75 3.71 -19.34
C ILE A 182 8.86 2.70 -19.67
N PHE A 183 8.87 1.53 -19.02
CA PHE A 183 9.85 0.48 -19.31
C PHE A 183 9.68 -0.09 -20.73
N ILE A 184 8.44 -0.35 -21.15
CA ILE A 184 8.13 -0.84 -22.51
C ILE A 184 8.54 0.21 -23.54
N TYR A 185 8.16 1.47 -23.33
CA TYR A 185 8.56 2.58 -24.18
C TYR A 185 10.08 2.65 -24.33
N THR A 186 10.81 2.59 -23.22
CA THR A 186 12.28 2.60 -23.22
C THR A 186 12.86 1.38 -23.93
N ALA A 187 12.28 0.20 -23.76
CA ALA A 187 12.75 -1.02 -24.41
C ALA A 187 12.55 -0.98 -25.93
N ILE A 188 11.43 -0.41 -26.39
CA ILE A 188 11.17 -0.16 -27.81
C ILE A 188 12.17 0.84 -28.36
N ASP A 189 12.37 1.96 -27.67
CA ASP A 189 13.30 3.01 -28.09
C ASP A 189 14.76 2.52 -28.13
N TYR A 190 15.17 1.67 -27.18
CA TYR A 190 16.49 1.04 -27.18
C TYR A 190 16.69 0.07 -28.35
N LYS A 191 15.66 -0.74 -28.68
CA LYS A 191 15.75 -1.74 -29.76
C LYS A 191 15.60 -1.11 -31.15
N PHE A 192 14.78 -0.08 -31.27
CA PHE A 192 14.47 0.60 -32.53
C PHE A 192 14.62 2.12 -32.37
N PRO A 193 15.86 2.64 -32.25
CA PRO A 193 16.10 4.04 -31.94
C PRO A 193 15.50 5.02 -32.96
N LEU A 194 15.43 4.64 -34.23
CA LEU A 194 14.89 5.53 -35.26
C LEU A 194 13.37 5.41 -35.43
N LEU A 195 12.68 4.56 -34.66
CA LEU A 195 11.26 4.27 -34.86
C LEU A 195 10.39 5.51 -34.65
N PHE A 196 10.51 6.16 -33.49
CA PHE A 196 9.71 7.35 -33.18
C PHE A 196 10.08 8.55 -34.05
N PHE A 197 11.37 8.70 -34.36
CA PHE A 197 11.84 9.73 -35.29
C PHE A 197 11.24 9.56 -36.69
N LYS A 198 11.29 8.34 -37.24
CA LYS A 198 10.72 8.05 -38.56
C LYS A 198 9.21 8.19 -38.56
N LEU A 199 8.52 7.73 -37.52
CA LEU A 199 7.06 7.87 -37.41
C LEU A 199 6.63 9.34 -37.38
N SER A 200 7.36 10.19 -36.66
CA SER A 200 7.08 11.62 -36.58
C SER A 200 7.33 12.36 -37.89
N ASN A 201 8.33 11.94 -38.67
CA ASN A 201 8.72 12.60 -39.92
C ASN A 201 8.19 11.87 -41.18
N PHE A 202 7.41 10.80 -40.99
CA PHE A 202 6.98 9.89 -42.06
C PHE A 202 6.17 10.60 -43.16
N LEU A 203 5.41 11.62 -42.77
CA LEU A 203 4.53 12.39 -43.68
C LEU A 203 5.18 13.67 -44.21
N GLU A 204 6.34 14.05 -43.70
CA GLU A 204 6.92 15.38 -43.93
C GLU A 204 8.13 15.33 -44.86
N VAL A 205 8.95 14.26 -44.78
CA VAL A 205 10.19 14.13 -45.55
C VAL A 205 10.42 12.69 -46.00
N ARG A 206 10.90 12.51 -47.24
CA ARG A 206 11.11 11.18 -47.86
C ARG A 206 12.28 10.40 -47.23
N ASP A 207 13.28 11.09 -46.70
CA ASP A 207 14.42 10.51 -45.99
C ASP A 207 14.93 11.47 -44.89
N PRO A 208 14.30 11.47 -43.70
CA PRO A 208 14.71 12.34 -42.61
C PRO A 208 15.95 11.77 -41.91
N GLU A 209 16.96 12.61 -41.70
CA GLU A 209 18.15 12.29 -40.89
C GLU A 209 18.03 12.94 -39.49
N PRO A 210 18.24 12.19 -38.40
CA PRO A 210 18.16 12.74 -37.06
C PRO A 210 19.38 13.62 -36.76
N HIS A 211 19.13 14.78 -36.18
CA HIS A 211 20.20 15.66 -35.70
C HIS A 211 20.96 15.03 -34.52
N ASP A 212 22.25 15.33 -34.36
CA ASP A 212 23.10 14.79 -33.29
C ASP A 212 22.52 15.04 -31.89
N PHE A 213 21.87 16.18 -31.69
CA PHE A 213 21.18 16.51 -30.45
C PHE A 213 20.05 15.53 -30.12
N TYR A 214 19.29 15.08 -31.12
CA TYR A 214 18.23 14.08 -30.93
C TYR A 214 18.82 12.76 -30.46
N LEU A 215 19.88 12.27 -31.13
CA LEU A 215 20.57 11.04 -30.76
C LEU A 215 21.18 11.12 -29.35
N PHE A 216 21.67 12.30 -28.96
CA PHE A 216 22.16 12.55 -27.60
C PHE A 216 21.03 12.46 -26.57
N MET A 217 19.93 13.19 -26.77
CA MET A 217 18.77 13.18 -25.87
C MET A 217 18.15 11.79 -25.77
N GLN A 218 18.13 11.05 -26.87
CA GLN A 218 17.66 9.68 -26.90
C GLN A 218 18.53 8.75 -26.04
N ARG A 219 19.85 8.81 -26.18
CA ARG A 219 20.75 8.01 -25.32
C ARG A 219 20.62 8.39 -23.85
N LEU A 220 20.39 9.66 -23.55
CA LEU A 220 20.14 10.12 -22.18
C LEU A 220 18.82 9.55 -21.64
N SER A 221 17.78 9.52 -22.47
CA SER A 221 16.46 9.00 -22.12
C SER A 221 16.50 7.53 -21.69
N TRP A 222 17.37 6.72 -22.32
CA TRP A 222 17.57 5.31 -21.98
C TRP A 222 18.04 5.08 -20.54
N TYR A 223 18.66 6.07 -19.93
CA TYR A 223 19.06 6.01 -18.52
C TYR A 223 18.03 6.69 -17.61
N MET A 224 17.49 7.84 -18.04
CA MET A 224 16.56 8.63 -17.23
C MET A 224 15.21 7.94 -17.06
N PHE A 225 14.61 7.39 -18.12
CA PHE A 225 13.29 6.78 -18.05
C PHE A 225 13.24 5.54 -17.15
N PRO A 226 14.21 4.61 -17.18
CA PRO A 226 14.24 3.51 -16.22
C PRO A 226 14.39 3.97 -14.77
N ILE A 227 15.18 5.01 -14.51
CA ILE A 227 15.31 5.59 -13.16
C ILE A 227 13.97 6.16 -12.69
N ILE A 228 13.28 6.91 -13.56
CA ILE A 228 11.95 7.45 -13.28
C ILE A 228 10.95 6.30 -13.02
N GLY A 229 10.97 5.25 -13.85
CA GLY A 229 10.13 4.06 -13.67
C GLY A 229 10.36 3.37 -12.32
N LEU A 230 11.61 3.26 -11.88
CA LEU A 230 11.95 2.73 -10.55
C LEU A 230 11.42 3.62 -9.42
N ILE A 231 11.54 4.95 -9.54
CA ILE A 231 10.98 5.89 -8.55
C ILE A 231 9.46 5.73 -8.47
N ILE A 232 8.78 5.61 -9.60
CA ILE A 232 7.32 5.40 -9.65
C ILE A 232 6.92 4.08 -8.99
N LEU A 233 7.68 3.00 -9.19
CA LEU A 233 7.43 1.73 -8.48
C LEU A 233 7.57 1.88 -6.96
N VAL A 234 8.55 2.64 -6.48
CA VAL A 234 8.68 2.94 -5.05
C VAL A 234 7.48 3.75 -4.56
N LEU A 235 7.09 4.79 -5.29
CA LEU A 235 5.90 5.60 -4.94
C LEU A 235 4.61 4.77 -4.96
N ALA A 236 4.50 3.78 -5.85
CA ALA A 236 3.34 2.89 -5.91
C ALA A 236 3.13 2.09 -4.61
N LEU A 237 4.19 1.83 -3.84
CA LEU A 237 4.09 1.16 -2.54
C LEU A 237 3.70 2.10 -1.39
N TYR A 238 3.97 3.40 -1.53
CA TYR A 238 3.79 4.41 -0.48
C TYR A 238 2.68 5.43 -0.82
N TRP A 239 1.96 5.21 -1.92
CA TRP A 239 0.96 6.14 -2.43
C TRP A 239 -0.09 6.53 -1.39
N ALA A 240 -0.58 5.54 -0.63
CA ALA A 240 -1.57 5.74 0.41
C ALA A 240 -1.07 6.51 1.66
N ILE A 241 0.24 6.71 1.81
CA ILE A 241 0.80 7.55 2.88
C ILE A 241 0.91 9.02 2.43
N ILE A 242 0.89 9.26 1.12
CA ILE A 242 1.09 10.59 0.52
C ILE A 242 -0.23 11.37 0.39
N MET A 243 -1.38 10.68 0.47
CA MET A 243 -2.74 11.25 0.36
C MET A 243 -3.37 11.42 1.74
#